data_AF-A0A835QCC4-F1
#
_entry.id   AF-A0A835QCC4-F1
#
_cell.length_a   1.000
_cell.length_b   1.000
_cell.length_c   1.000
_cell.angle_alpha   90.00
_cell.angle_beta   90.00
_cell.angle_gamma   90.00
#
_symmetry.space_group_name_H-M   'P 1'
#
loop_
_entity.id
_entity.type
_entity.pdbx_description
1 polymer ?
#
loop_
_entity_poly.entity_id
_entity_poly.type
_entity_poly.pdbx_seq_one_letter_code
_entity_poly.pdbx_strand_id
1 'polypeptide(L)'
;MSAPPPIFLLSSLLLLPLLLLLFLPHSHLASADHVLYTDEVLLPSQNLTNGPHVLSIQPHCRLVLSTAGATIWATNATSNSGDCYLAVTQKGELVLRRAFHYAVWSSGAKATKKGKYALVLDAEGRIAVYGHRRWSTSNPKSLGSPDEKAEEAASAEYVIHSGHKMAAGEKLRYREYELAFSKCNLVINDTRTGRWLWQTNTKEPKPPPPAKCFVELESSGELSVKSGNHRLWSSNKRTDSGRHIAVLRFDGRLAVYGPLVWANVRLDDSTAPDAVREAGAAFVPANARW
;
A
#
# COMPACT_ATOMS: atom_id res chain seq x y z
N MET A 1 44.41 -50.04 53.80
CA MET A 1 43.36 -49.08 54.23
C MET A 1 43.31 -47.96 53.19
N SER A 2 42.94 -48.30 51.95
CA SER A 2 41.68 -47.94 51.24
C SER A 2 41.39 -46.43 51.16
N ALA A 3 41.79 -45.83 50.04
CA ALA A 3 41.33 -44.52 49.58
C ALA A 3 39.90 -44.60 49.02
N PRO A 4 39.08 -43.52 49.08
CA PRO A 4 37.77 -43.49 48.45
C PRO A 4 37.87 -43.14 46.95
N PRO A 5 36.87 -43.53 46.12
CA PRO A 5 36.85 -43.24 44.69
C PRO A 5 36.28 -41.83 44.39
N PRO A 6 36.51 -41.28 43.18
CA PRO A 6 36.03 -39.95 42.82
C PRO A 6 34.57 -39.96 42.36
N ILE A 7 33.85 -38.91 42.72
CA ILE A 7 32.46 -38.64 42.32
C ILE A 7 32.48 -38.09 40.88
N PHE A 8 31.90 -38.85 39.94
CA PHE A 8 31.66 -38.37 38.58
C PHE A 8 30.41 -37.47 38.54
N LEU A 9 30.61 -36.16 38.37
CA LEU A 9 29.57 -35.20 38.01
C LEU A 9 29.31 -35.31 36.50
N LEU A 10 28.31 -36.08 36.09
CA LEU A 10 27.84 -36.19 34.71
C LEU A 10 26.32 -35.99 34.66
N SER A 11 25.85 -34.75 34.85
CA SER A 11 24.45 -34.40 34.56
C SER A 11 24.23 -32.89 34.46
N SER A 12 24.94 -32.20 33.56
CA SER A 12 24.63 -30.80 33.27
C SER A 12 25.10 -30.34 31.89
N LEU A 13 24.86 -31.17 30.85
CA LEU A 13 25.24 -30.79 29.48
C LEU A 13 24.15 -30.99 28.43
N LEU A 14 22.88 -31.04 28.84
CA LEU A 14 21.73 -31.19 27.91
C LEU A 14 20.71 -30.04 27.97
N LEU A 15 20.90 -29.03 28.83
CA LEU A 15 19.98 -27.89 28.94
C LEU A 15 20.37 -26.66 28.09
N LEU A 16 21.59 -26.60 27.56
CA LEU A 16 22.04 -25.45 26.77
C LEU A 16 21.46 -25.35 25.34
N PRO A 17 21.16 -26.43 24.58
CA PRO A 17 20.68 -26.27 23.21
C PRO A 17 19.20 -25.89 23.12
N LEU A 18 18.40 -26.11 24.17
CA LEU A 18 16.97 -25.77 24.18
C LEU A 18 16.73 -24.26 24.42
N LEU A 19 17.63 -23.59 25.16
CA LEU A 19 17.50 -22.16 25.45
C LEU A 19 17.86 -21.28 24.23
N LEU A 20 18.72 -21.76 23.33
CA LEU A 20 19.12 -21.05 22.10
C LEU A 20 18.04 -21.02 21.01
N LEU A 21 17.04 -21.91 21.07
CA LEU A 21 15.88 -21.88 20.16
C LEU A 21 14.84 -20.80 20.56
N LEU A 22 14.89 -20.29 21.80
CA LEU A 22 14.01 -19.21 22.27
C LEU A 22 14.55 -17.80 21.95
N PHE A 23 15.79 -17.70 21.47
CA PHE A 23 16.42 -16.44 21.04
C PHE A 23 16.62 -16.34 19.53
N LEU A 24 15.90 -17.14 18.73
CA LEU A 24 15.67 -16.71 17.36
C LEU A 24 14.84 -15.43 17.44
N PRO A 25 15.34 -14.26 16.98
CA PRO A 25 14.46 -13.14 16.77
C PRO A 25 13.40 -13.64 15.80
N HIS A 26 12.19 -13.83 16.30
CA HIS A 26 11.04 -13.93 15.44
C HIS A 26 10.92 -12.55 14.84
N SER A 27 11.63 -12.34 13.74
CA SER A 27 11.37 -11.28 12.80
C SER A 27 9.97 -11.56 12.25
N HIS A 28 8.95 -11.28 13.07
CA HIS A 28 7.65 -10.95 12.57
C HIS A 28 7.89 -9.67 11.77
N LEU A 29 8.27 -9.84 10.50
CA LEU A 29 8.04 -8.86 9.47
C LEU A 29 6.55 -8.59 9.54
N ALA A 30 6.16 -7.62 10.36
CA ALA A 30 4.86 -7.02 10.31
C ALA A 30 4.78 -6.48 8.88
N SER A 31 4.15 -7.26 8.00
CA SER A 31 3.82 -6.81 6.66
C SER A 31 2.85 -5.66 6.89
N ALA A 32 3.39 -4.45 6.82
CA ALA A 32 2.64 -3.22 6.96
C ALA A 32 1.67 -3.13 5.78
N ASP A 33 0.45 -3.62 5.96
CA ASP A 33 -0.60 -3.45 4.97
C ASP A 33 -1.18 -2.05 5.14
N HIS A 34 -1.01 -1.20 4.14
CA HIS A 34 -1.55 0.14 4.10
C HIS A 34 -2.70 0.29 3.11
N VAL A 35 -3.26 -0.83 2.63
CA VAL A 35 -4.40 -0.85 1.72
C VAL A 35 -5.52 -1.75 2.25
N LEU A 36 -6.76 -1.28 2.18
CA LEU A 36 -7.96 -2.06 2.52
C LEU A 36 -8.94 -2.08 1.35
N TYR A 37 -9.40 -3.27 0.95
CA TYR A 37 -10.30 -3.42 -0.20
C TYR A 37 -11.78 -3.52 0.19
N THR A 38 -12.69 -3.34 -0.78
CA THR A 38 -14.16 -3.41 -0.59
C THR A 38 -14.70 -4.67 0.10
N ASP A 39 -14.01 -5.81 -0.05
CA ASP A 39 -14.47 -7.09 0.52
C ASP A 39 -13.76 -7.43 1.84
N GLU A 40 -12.99 -6.48 2.37
CA GLU A 40 -12.25 -6.61 3.61
C GLU A 40 -12.82 -5.67 4.66
N VAL A 41 -12.49 -5.99 5.91
CA VAL A 41 -12.84 -5.17 7.06
C VAL A 41 -11.61 -4.97 7.92
N LEU A 42 -11.46 -3.78 8.48
CA LEU A 42 -10.51 -3.52 9.56
C LEU A 42 -11.23 -3.71 10.89
N LEU A 43 -10.75 -4.63 11.72
CA LEU A 43 -11.24 -4.88 13.07
C LEU A 43 -10.46 -4.06 14.12
N PRO A 44 -10.94 -3.93 15.38
CA PRO A 44 -10.26 -3.13 16.40
C PRO A 44 -8.86 -3.63 16.79
N SER A 45 -8.57 -4.91 16.57
CA SER A 45 -7.24 -5.50 16.78
C SER A 45 -6.34 -5.41 15.54
N GLN A 46 -6.78 -4.73 14.49
CA GLN A 46 -6.08 -4.62 13.22
C GLN A 46 -5.83 -3.16 12.87
N ASN A 47 -4.75 -2.95 12.12
CA ASN A 47 -4.27 -1.63 11.79
C ASN A 47 -3.85 -1.61 10.32
N LEU A 48 -4.04 -0.48 9.65
CA LEU A 48 -3.25 -0.18 8.45
C LEU A 48 -2.03 0.62 8.88
N THR A 49 -0.86 0.31 8.32
CA THR A 49 0.40 0.96 8.69
C THR A 49 1.24 1.32 7.48
N ASN A 50 1.71 2.56 7.40
CA ASN A 50 2.68 3.00 6.40
C ASN A 50 3.73 3.90 7.06
N GLY A 51 4.97 3.44 7.15
CA GLY A 51 6.02 4.11 7.91
C GLY A 51 5.58 4.42 9.36
N PRO A 52 5.63 5.69 9.82
CA PRO A 52 5.22 6.08 11.17
C PRO A 52 3.69 6.21 11.33
N HIS A 53 2.92 6.05 10.25
CA HIS A 53 1.48 6.27 10.24
C HIS A 53 0.70 4.99 10.51
N VAL A 54 -0.31 5.10 11.38
CA VAL A 54 -1.16 3.98 11.80
C VAL A 54 -2.62 4.41 11.79
N LEU A 55 -3.43 3.75 10.96
CA LEU A 55 -4.89 3.82 11.00
C LEU A 55 -5.43 2.64 11.79
N SER A 56 -6.19 2.90 12.86
CA SER A 56 -6.73 1.85 13.74
C SER A 56 -8.10 2.24 14.28
N ILE A 57 -8.87 1.24 14.72
CA ILE A 57 -10.13 1.47 15.44
C ILE A 57 -9.83 1.36 16.93
N GLN A 58 -9.99 2.48 17.63
CA GLN A 58 -9.85 2.57 19.08
C GLN A 58 -11.15 2.22 19.80
N PRO A 59 -11.12 2.08 21.15
CA PRO A 59 -12.32 1.92 21.96
C PRO A 59 -13.40 2.96 21.64
N HIS A 60 -14.64 2.58 21.91
CA HIS A 60 -15.83 3.35 21.56
C HIS A 60 -16.05 3.57 20.05
N CYS A 61 -15.49 2.73 19.19
CA CYS A 61 -15.65 2.83 17.74
C CYS A 61 -15.17 4.16 17.18
N ARG A 62 -14.01 4.61 17.66
CA ARG A 62 -13.34 5.79 17.14
C ARG A 62 -12.30 5.33 16.13
N LEU A 63 -12.44 5.74 14.87
CA LEU A 63 -11.40 5.51 13.88
C LEU A 63 -10.33 6.60 14.04
N VAL A 64 -9.09 6.20 14.25
CA VAL A 64 -7.97 7.10 14.55
C VAL A 64 -6.83 6.87 13.59
N LEU A 65 -6.35 7.97 13.02
CA LEU A 65 -5.08 8.04 12.30
C LEU A 65 -4.05 8.72 13.20
N SER A 66 -2.94 8.04 13.41
CA SER A 66 -1.85 8.50 14.25
C SER A 66 -0.51 8.47 13.52
N THR A 67 0.41 9.33 13.94
CA THR A 67 1.77 9.42 13.43
C THR A 67 2.70 9.38 14.62
N ALA A 68 3.60 8.39 14.69
CA ALA A 68 4.52 8.19 15.81
C ALA A 68 3.81 8.23 17.19
N GLY A 69 2.61 7.65 17.26
CA GLY A 69 1.78 7.59 18.47
C GLY A 69 0.90 8.82 18.73
N ALA A 70 1.12 9.95 18.04
CA ALA A 70 0.29 11.15 18.16
C ALA A 70 -0.93 11.05 17.23
N THR A 71 -2.13 11.30 17.74
CA THR A 71 -3.35 11.35 16.91
C THR A 71 -3.35 12.58 16.02
N ILE A 72 -3.42 12.40 14.70
CA ILE A 72 -3.47 13.50 13.71
C ILE A 72 -4.86 13.68 13.10
N TRP A 73 -5.69 12.64 13.11
CA TRP A 73 -7.06 12.70 12.64
C TRP A 73 -7.91 11.62 13.33
N ALA A 74 -9.18 11.92 13.60
CA ALA A 74 -10.11 10.94 14.15
C ALA A 74 -11.54 11.22 13.74
N THR A 75 -12.37 10.18 13.70
CA THR A 75 -13.82 10.34 13.56
C THR A 75 -14.43 10.81 14.88
N ASN A 76 -15.49 11.63 14.79
CA ASN A 76 -16.27 12.06 15.95
C ASN A 76 -17.34 11.02 16.37
N ALA A 77 -17.24 9.78 15.87
CA ALA A 77 -18.20 8.74 16.21
C ALA A 77 -17.82 8.09 17.54
N THR A 78 -18.85 7.88 18.37
CA THR A 78 -18.74 7.14 19.62
C THR A 78 -19.89 6.15 19.72
N SER A 79 -19.58 4.93 20.14
CA SER A 79 -20.55 3.88 20.44
C SER A 79 -20.08 3.09 21.63
N ASN A 80 -20.99 2.69 22.52
CA ASN A 80 -20.64 1.89 23.70
C ASN A 80 -20.45 0.39 23.39
N SER A 81 -20.67 -0.02 22.14
CA SER A 81 -20.46 -1.40 21.67
C SER A 81 -19.00 -1.63 21.25
N GLY A 82 -18.39 -2.75 21.66
CA GLY A 82 -17.02 -3.12 21.23
C GLY A 82 -16.92 -3.64 19.78
N ASP A 83 -18.03 -4.05 19.18
CA ASP A 83 -18.05 -4.80 17.91
C ASP A 83 -18.08 -3.87 16.68
N CYS A 84 -17.05 -3.05 16.52
CA CYS A 84 -16.95 -2.12 15.40
C CYS A 84 -15.93 -2.53 14.36
N TYR A 85 -16.21 -2.19 13.11
CA TYR A 85 -15.32 -2.49 11.99
C TYR A 85 -15.42 -1.41 10.91
N LEU A 86 -14.30 -1.15 10.26
CA LEU A 86 -14.20 -0.24 9.12
C LEU A 86 -14.37 -1.06 7.84
N ALA A 87 -15.12 -0.53 6.88
CA ALA A 87 -15.26 -1.15 5.56
C ALA A 87 -15.36 -0.10 4.47
N VAL A 88 -14.87 -0.42 3.28
CA VAL A 88 -15.15 0.34 2.06
C VAL A 88 -16.33 -0.32 1.34
N THR A 89 -17.40 0.42 1.09
CA THR A 89 -18.57 -0.15 0.41
C THR A 89 -18.29 -0.40 -1.08
N GLN A 90 -19.20 -1.13 -1.74
CA GLN A 90 -19.20 -1.29 -3.19
C GLN A 90 -19.44 0.01 -3.96
N LYS A 91 -19.64 1.15 -3.30
CA LYS A 91 -19.70 2.49 -3.93
C LYS A 91 -18.55 3.40 -3.47
N GLY A 92 -17.52 2.87 -2.83
CA GLY A 92 -16.38 3.67 -2.37
C GLY A 92 -16.65 4.55 -1.15
N GLU A 93 -17.79 4.36 -0.48
CA GLU A 93 -18.04 4.99 0.82
C GLU A 93 -17.21 4.30 1.90
N LEU A 94 -16.45 5.06 2.68
CA LEU A 94 -15.77 4.56 3.87
C LEU A 94 -16.73 4.63 5.05
N VAL A 95 -17.04 3.48 5.65
CA VAL A 95 -18.06 3.38 6.70
C VAL A 95 -17.49 2.66 7.90
N LEU A 96 -17.64 3.27 9.07
CA LEU A 96 -17.42 2.62 10.35
C LEU A 96 -18.77 2.07 10.81
N ARG A 97 -18.85 0.76 10.98
CA ARG A 97 -20.08 0.06 11.38
C ARG A 97 -19.89 -0.60 12.74
N ARG A 98 -21.03 -0.87 13.39
CA ARG A 98 -21.13 -1.75 14.55
C ARG A 98 -22.02 -2.96 14.26
N ALA A 99 -22.23 -3.81 15.26
CA ALA A 99 -23.16 -4.94 15.25
C ALA A 99 -24.42 -4.70 14.39
N PHE A 100 -24.87 -5.72 13.65
CA PHE A 100 -26.00 -5.64 12.71
C PHE A 100 -25.88 -4.57 11.61
N HIS A 101 -24.64 -4.23 11.23
CA HIS A 101 -24.31 -3.31 10.13
C HIS A 101 -24.76 -1.84 10.29
N TYR A 102 -25.10 -1.42 11.51
CA TYR A 102 -25.42 -0.02 11.80
C TYR A 102 -24.19 0.88 11.60
N ALA A 103 -24.31 1.90 10.75
CA ALA A 103 -23.25 2.87 10.54
C ALA A 103 -23.17 3.85 11.73
N VAL A 104 -21.98 3.95 12.34
CA VAL A 104 -21.68 4.95 13.39
C VAL A 104 -20.96 6.16 12.81
N TRP A 105 -20.27 5.99 11.68
CA TRP A 105 -19.67 7.06 10.90
C TRP A 105 -19.66 6.70 9.41
N SER A 106 -19.76 7.71 8.55
CA SER A 106 -19.57 7.58 7.11
C SER A 106 -18.80 8.77 6.57
N SER A 107 -17.96 8.53 5.55
CA SER A 107 -17.33 9.59 4.76
C SER A 107 -18.34 10.42 3.95
N GLY A 108 -19.57 9.93 3.76
CA GLY A 108 -20.63 10.58 2.98
C GLY A 108 -20.44 10.55 1.46
N ALA A 109 -19.19 10.54 1.00
CA ALA A 109 -18.83 10.46 -0.41
C ALA A 109 -19.06 9.07 -0.99
N LYS A 110 -19.71 9.02 -2.17
CA LYS A 110 -20.10 7.79 -2.87
C LYS A 110 -19.87 7.96 -4.36
N ALA A 111 -19.25 6.97 -4.98
CA ALA A 111 -19.22 6.85 -6.42
C ALA A 111 -20.60 6.45 -6.98
N THR A 112 -20.86 6.85 -8.22
CA THR A 112 -22.10 6.51 -8.94
C THR A 112 -22.16 5.03 -9.31
N LYS A 113 -21.02 4.46 -9.71
CA LYS A 113 -20.89 3.05 -10.10
C LYS A 113 -20.70 2.15 -8.89
N LYS A 114 -21.16 0.90 -8.98
CA LYS A 114 -20.79 -0.16 -8.04
C LYS A 114 -19.50 -0.85 -8.51
N GLY A 115 -18.67 -1.32 -7.60
CA GLY A 115 -17.40 -1.98 -7.95
C GLY A 115 -16.52 -2.35 -6.76
N LYS A 116 -15.24 -2.58 -7.04
CA LYS A 116 -14.18 -2.85 -6.06
C LYS A 116 -13.33 -1.61 -5.88
N TYR A 117 -13.19 -1.13 -4.67
CA TYR A 117 -12.49 0.10 -4.29
C TYR A 117 -11.31 -0.24 -3.39
N ALA A 118 -10.42 0.71 -3.19
CA ALA A 118 -9.28 0.58 -2.30
C ALA A 118 -9.18 1.84 -1.42
N LEU A 119 -9.13 1.64 -0.11
CA LEU A 119 -8.65 2.64 0.85
C LEU A 119 -7.13 2.49 0.94
N VAL A 120 -6.41 3.61 0.86
CA VAL A 120 -4.94 3.65 1.00
C VAL A 120 -4.58 4.60 2.14
N LEU A 121 -3.65 4.18 2.99
CA LEU A 121 -2.87 5.03 3.88
C LEU A 121 -1.52 5.32 3.19
N ASP A 122 -1.31 6.56 2.75
CA ASP A 122 -0.07 6.93 2.06
C ASP A 122 1.07 7.26 3.02
N ALA A 123 2.26 7.45 2.44
CA ALA A 123 3.49 7.74 3.16
C ALA A 123 3.49 9.10 3.87
N GLU A 124 2.54 9.99 3.53
CA GLU A 124 2.36 11.29 4.17
C GLU A 124 1.30 11.26 5.29
N GLY A 125 0.75 10.09 5.62
CA GLY A 125 -0.24 9.96 6.67
C GLY A 125 -1.60 10.52 6.27
N ARG A 126 -1.97 10.37 5.00
CA ARG A 126 -3.30 10.70 4.48
C ARG A 126 -4.03 9.41 4.13
N ILE A 127 -5.34 9.41 4.31
CA ILE A 127 -6.19 8.28 3.95
C ILE A 127 -7.13 8.67 2.82
N ALA A 128 -7.18 7.83 1.79
CA ALA A 128 -7.93 8.10 0.58
C ALA A 128 -8.61 6.85 0.04
N VAL A 129 -9.86 6.97 -0.41
CA VAL A 129 -10.58 5.92 -1.13
C VAL A 129 -10.51 6.20 -2.62
N TYR A 130 -9.95 5.26 -3.37
CA TYR A 130 -9.89 5.30 -4.82
C TYR A 130 -11.01 4.45 -5.43
N GLY A 131 -11.52 4.96 -6.54
CA GLY A 131 -12.65 4.47 -7.32
C GLY A 131 -12.53 3.02 -7.80
N HIS A 132 -13.51 2.58 -8.59
CA HIS A 132 -13.62 1.18 -8.95
C HIS A 132 -12.38 0.67 -9.70
N ARG A 133 -12.01 -0.60 -9.46
CA ARG A 133 -10.91 -1.27 -10.15
C ARG A 133 -11.12 -1.22 -11.66
N ARG A 134 -10.23 -0.53 -12.36
CA ARG A 134 -10.31 -0.24 -13.80
C ARG A 134 -9.63 -1.29 -14.65
N TRP A 135 -8.55 -1.84 -14.12
CA TRP A 135 -7.68 -2.77 -14.82
C TRP A 135 -6.95 -3.63 -13.80
N SER A 136 -6.58 -4.84 -14.21
CA SER A 136 -5.65 -5.68 -13.46
C SER A 136 -4.90 -6.57 -14.43
N THR A 137 -3.65 -6.88 -14.09
CA THR A 137 -2.85 -7.84 -14.85
C THR A 137 -3.52 -9.21 -14.87
N SER A 138 -3.27 -9.97 -15.94
CA SER A 138 -3.46 -11.41 -15.90
C SER A 138 -2.33 -12.06 -15.09
N ASN A 139 -2.51 -13.32 -14.71
CA ASN A 139 -1.44 -14.14 -14.13
C ASN A 139 -1.35 -15.46 -14.91
N PRO A 140 -0.83 -15.45 -16.15
CA PRO A 140 -0.73 -16.64 -16.99
C PRO A 140 0.23 -17.68 -16.38
N LYS A 141 -0.12 -18.96 -16.50
CA LYS A 141 0.63 -20.07 -15.89
C LYS A 141 2.00 -20.35 -16.54
N SER A 142 2.30 -19.79 -17.71
CA SER A 142 3.40 -20.22 -18.59
C SER A 142 4.47 -19.14 -18.84
N LEU A 143 4.69 -18.23 -17.91
CA LEU A 143 5.82 -17.30 -18.00
C LEU A 143 7.06 -17.91 -17.34
N GLY A 144 8.24 -17.67 -17.93
CA GLY A 144 9.52 -18.21 -17.47
C GLY A 144 9.99 -17.64 -16.13
N SER A 145 11.28 -17.83 -15.82
CA SER A 145 11.92 -17.34 -14.60
C SER A 145 12.91 -16.20 -14.90
N PRO A 146 13.16 -15.26 -13.96
CA PRO A 146 14.20 -14.26 -14.12
C PRO A 146 15.58 -14.90 -14.14
N ASP A 147 16.49 -14.32 -14.91
CA ASP A 147 17.90 -14.74 -14.98
C ASP A 147 18.73 -14.31 -13.75
N GLU A 148 18.18 -13.52 -12.83
CA GLU A 148 18.91 -12.94 -11.70
C GLU A 148 18.11 -13.05 -10.38
N LYS A 149 18.76 -13.54 -9.32
CA LYS A 149 18.15 -13.74 -7.99
C LYS A 149 17.91 -12.39 -7.31
N ALA A 150 16.70 -12.18 -6.79
CA ALA A 150 16.31 -10.95 -6.11
C ALA A 150 16.98 -10.84 -4.73
N GLU A 151 17.60 -9.69 -4.46
CA GLU A 151 18.12 -9.31 -3.14
C GLU A 151 16.99 -8.79 -2.24
N GLU A 152 17.10 -9.04 -0.94
CA GLU A 152 16.05 -8.77 0.04
C GLU A 152 16.09 -7.32 0.52
N ALA A 153 15.29 -6.44 -0.10
CA ALA A 153 15.10 -5.07 0.39
C ALA A 153 13.98 -5.01 1.45
N ALA A 154 14.30 -4.37 2.57
CA ALA A 154 13.38 -4.04 3.66
C ALA A 154 12.68 -2.70 3.38
N SER A 155 11.36 -2.70 3.61
CA SER A 155 10.40 -1.66 3.22
C SER A 155 10.07 -1.65 1.74
N ALA A 156 8.86 -2.11 1.43
CA ALA A 156 8.40 -2.22 0.07
C ALA A 156 7.16 -1.36 -0.12
N GLU A 157 7.36 -0.20 -0.74
CA GLU A 157 6.26 0.53 -1.38
C GLU A 157 5.58 -0.44 -2.37
N TYR A 158 4.25 -0.43 -2.44
CA TYR A 158 3.48 -1.30 -3.35
C TYR A 158 2.31 -0.60 -4.05
N VAL A 159 2.29 0.73 -3.98
CA VAL A 159 1.32 1.60 -4.59
C VAL A 159 2.05 2.61 -5.49
N ILE A 160 1.63 2.71 -6.76
CA ILE A 160 2.01 3.78 -7.67
C ILE A 160 0.88 4.79 -7.69
N HIS A 161 1.17 6.06 -7.38
CA HIS A 161 0.21 7.14 -7.53
C HIS A 161 0.26 7.72 -8.95
N SER A 162 -0.89 8.18 -9.46
CA SER A 162 -0.93 8.86 -10.76
C SER A 162 -0.01 10.07 -10.77
N GLY A 163 0.77 10.24 -11.84
CA GLY A 163 1.81 11.26 -11.94
C GLY A 163 3.20 10.81 -11.49
N HIS A 164 3.29 9.73 -10.69
CA HIS A 164 4.58 9.09 -10.41
C HIS A 164 5.12 8.42 -11.68
N LYS A 165 6.39 8.66 -11.97
CA LYS A 165 7.13 8.00 -13.05
C LYS A 165 8.15 7.07 -12.44
N MET A 166 7.88 5.78 -12.52
CA MET A 166 8.78 4.75 -12.04
C MET A 166 9.89 4.53 -13.08
N ALA A 167 11.13 4.85 -12.70
CA ALA A 167 12.31 4.68 -13.53
C ALA A 167 12.90 3.26 -13.42
N ALA A 168 13.85 2.93 -14.31
CA ALA A 168 14.52 1.64 -14.27
C ALA A 168 15.28 1.45 -12.94
N GLY A 169 15.14 0.27 -12.33
CA GLY A 169 15.73 -0.08 -11.04
C GLY A 169 14.83 0.20 -9.84
N GLU A 170 13.80 1.04 -9.98
CA GLU A 170 12.74 1.10 -8.97
C GLU A 170 11.99 -0.24 -8.92
N LYS A 171 11.57 -0.61 -7.72
CA LYS A 171 10.86 -1.85 -7.45
C LYS A 171 9.75 -1.57 -6.44
N LEU A 172 8.64 -2.26 -6.63
CA LEU A 172 7.60 -2.37 -5.61
C LEU A 172 7.55 -3.80 -5.11
N ARG A 173 7.18 -4.00 -3.86
CA ARG A 173 7.07 -5.35 -3.31
C ARG A 173 5.93 -5.47 -2.31
N TYR A 174 5.17 -6.54 -2.43
CA TYR A 174 4.16 -6.92 -1.46
C TYR A 174 4.40 -8.38 -1.12
N ARG A 175 4.90 -8.63 0.10
CA ARG A 175 5.32 -9.97 0.56
C ARG A 175 6.29 -10.63 -0.43
N GLU A 176 5.91 -11.78 -1.00
CA GLU A 176 6.70 -12.53 -1.99
C GLU A 176 6.60 -11.98 -3.41
N TYR A 177 5.72 -11.02 -3.70
CA TYR A 177 5.54 -10.47 -5.03
C TYR A 177 6.37 -9.21 -5.21
N GLU A 178 7.14 -9.12 -6.29
CA GLU A 178 7.87 -7.91 -6.67
C GLU A 178 7.46 -7.46 -8.07
N LEU A 179 7.15 -6.17 -8.21
CA LEU A 179 7.00 -5.49 -9.49
C LEU A 179 8.32 -4.75 -9.76
N ALA A 180 9.02 -5.18 -10.80
CA ALA A 180 10.31 -4.62 -11.20
C ALA A 180 10.24 -4.03 -12.60
N PHE A 181 10.88 -2.87 -12.79
CA PHE A 181 11.02 -2.25 -14.09
C PHE A 181 12.49 -2.19 -14.51
N SER A 182 12.84 -2.87 -15.58
CA SER A 182 14.21 -2.91 -16.12
C SER A 182 14.18 -3.17 -17.61
N LYS A 183 15.15 -2.62 -18.36
CA LYS A 183 15.28 -2.78 -19.82
C LYS A 183 13.97 -2.48 -20.57
N CYS A 184 13.28 -1.42 -20.14
CA CYS A 184 11.95 -1.02 -20.62
C CYS A 184 10.88 -2.10 -20.49
N ASN A 185 11.06 -3.14 -19.69
CA ASN A 185 10.10 -4.21 -19.44
C ASN A 185 9.62 -4.15 -17.99
N LEU A 186 8.30 -4.10 -17.80
CA LEU A 186 7.69 -4.15 -16.48
C LEU A 186 7.27 -5.58 -16.19
N VAL A 187 7.75 -6.14 -15.08
CA VAL A 187 7.58 -7.55 -14.72
C VAL A 187 7.05 -7.67 -13.30
N ILE A 188 6.11 -8.60 -13.09
CA ILE A 188 5.77 -9.09 -11.75
C ILE A 188 6.40 -10.47 -11.60
N ASN A 189 7.15 -10.70 -10.53
CA ASN A 189 7.67 -12.01 -10.18
C ASN A 189 7.14 -12.47 -8.81
N ASP A 190 7.12 -13.78 -8.61
CA ASP A 190 7.01 -14.42 -7.31
C ASP A 190 8.44 -14.76 -6.86
N THR A 191 8.97 -14.00 -5.90
CA THR A 191 10.35 -14.13 -5.40
C THR A 191 10.59 -15.44 -4.67
N ARG A 192 9.55 -16.08 -4.14
CA ARG A 192 9.65 -17.38 -3.47
C ARG A 192 9.85 -18.52 -4.49
N THR A 193 9.15 -18.46 -5.63
CA THR A 193 9.27 -19.48 -6.68
C THR A 193 10.26 -19.11 -7.78
N GLY A 194 10.66 -17.84 -7.86
CA GLY A 194 11.41 -17.31 -9.00
C GLY A 194 10.60 -17.33 -10.30
N ARG A 195 9.27 -17.36 -10.26
CA ARG A 195 8.43 -17.40 -11.47
C ARG A 195 7.98 -15.99 -11.85
N TRP A 196 7.99 -15.65 -13.14
CA TRP A 196 7.29 -14.47 -13.62
C TRP A 196 5.78 -14.71 -13.62
N LEU A 197 5.02 -13.80 -13.03
CA LEU A 197 3.57 -13.83 -12.98
C LEU A 197 2.95 -13.03 -14.11
N TRP A 198 3.60 -11.95 -14.53
CA TRP A 198 3.13 -11.09 -15.61
C TRP A 198 4.28 -10.23 -16.17
N GLN A 199 4.18 -9.82 -17.43
CA GLN A 199 5.08 -8.81 -17.99
C GLN A 199 4.46 -8.04 -19.16
N THR A 200 5.01 -6.86 -19.47
CA THR A 200 4.61 -6.06 -20.64
C THR A 200 5.17 -6.58 -21.97
N ASN A 201 6.24 -7.38 -21.94
CA ASN A 201 6.99 -7.85 -23.12
C ASN A 201 7.54 -6.70 -23.98
N THR A 202 7.79 -5.56 -23.36
CA THR A 202 8.39 -4.40 -24.03
C THR A 202 9.92 -4.54 -24.07
N LYS A 203 10.52 -3.96 -25.10
CA LYS A 203 11.97 -4.00 -25.33
C LYS A 203 12.49 -2.59 -25.44
N GLU A 204 13.75 -2.40 -25.07
CA GLU A 204 14.43 -1.12 -25.29
C GLU A 204 14.43 -0.75 -26.79
N PRO A 205 14.17 0.52 -27.14
CA PRO A 205 14.36 0.99 -28.50
C PRO A 205 15.80 0.78 -28.97
N LYS A 206 16.00 0.60 -30.29
CA LYS A 206 17.34 0.45 -30.86
C LYS A 206 18.23 1.64 -30.49
N PRO A 207 19.53 1.43 -30.17
CA PRO A 207 20.44 2.51 -29.81
C PRO A 207 20.73 3.50 -30.97
N PRO A 208 21.03 4.76 -30.65
CA PRO A 208 20.91 5.36 -29.32
C PRO A 208 19.42 5.52 -28.95
N PRO A 209 18.99 5.09 -27.74
CA PRO A 209 17.60 5.21 -27.38
C PRO A 209 17.22 6.69 -27.32
N PRO A 210 16.08 7.11 -27.91
CA PRO A 210 15.72 8.52 -28.01
C PRO A 210 15.45 9.16 -26.63
N ALA A 211 15.15 8.36 -25.60
CA ALA A 211 14.97 8.78 -24.22
C ALA A 211 15.03 7.58 -23.26
N LYS A 212 15.17 7.83 -21.95
CA LYS A 212 15.03 6.79 -20.92
C LYS A 212 13.59 6.28 -20.84
N CYS A 213 13.43 4.98 -20.58
CA CYS A 213 12.12 4.40 -20.36
C CYS A 213 11.62 4.62 -18.92
N PHE A 214 10.31 4.71 -18.78
CA PHE A 214 9.64 4.83 -17.48
C PHE A 214 8.24 4.19 -17.55
N VAL A 215 7.72 3.79 -16.39
CA VAL A 215 6.32 3.43 -16.21
C VAL A 215 5.59 4.65 -15.64
N GLU A 216 4.42 4.95 -16.18
CA GLU A 216 3.59 6.06 -15.71
C GLU A 216 2.16 5.57 -15.54
N LEU A 217 1.59 5.86 -14.36
CA LEU A 217 0.15 5.85 -14.18
C LEU A 217 -0.38 7.24 -14.53
N GLU A 218 -1.05 7.36 -15.66
CA GLU A 218 -1.60 8.64 -16.13
C GLU A 218 -2.79 9.08 -15.26
N SER A 219 -3.09 10.38 -15.25
CA SER A 219 -4.30 10.91 -14.60
C SER A 219 -5.60 10.35 -15.17
N SER A 220 -5.56 9.80 -16.39
CA SER A 220 -6.69 9.07 -16.99
C SER A 220 -6.87 7.63 -16.46
N GLY A 221 -6.01 7.17 -15.55
CA GLY A 221 -6.02 5.80 -15.04
C GLY A 221 -5.36 4.78 -15.97
N GLU A 222 -4.79 5.22 -17.09
CA GLU A 222 -4.04 4.34 -17.98
C GLU A 222 -2.61 4.13 -17.44
N LEU A 223 -2.27 2.87 -17.17
CA LEU A 223 -0.88 2.48 -16.93
C LEU A 223 -0.17 2.26 -18.26
N SER A 224 0.97 2.91 -18.43
CA SER A 224 1.76 2.90 -19.68
C SER A 224 3.24 2.68 -19.42
N VAL A 225 3.92 1.98 -20.33
CA VAL A 225 5.39 1.99 -20.44
C VAL A 225 5.76 2.91 -21.58
N LYS A 226 6.63 3.89 -21.32
CA LYS A 226 7.01 4.93 -22.29
C LYS A 226 8.53 5.04 -22.41
N SER A 227 8.97 5.59 -23.53
CA SER A 227 10.34 6.05 -23.81
C SER A 227 10.24 7.48 -24.33
N GLY A 228 10.46 8.47 -23.46
CA GLY A 228 10.12 9.87 -23.77
C GLY A 228 8.63 10.01 -24.08
N ASN A 229 8.30 10.51 -25.27
CA ASN A 229 6.91 10.66 -25.72
C ASN A 229 6.36 9.40 -26.42
N HIS A 230 7.20 8.40 -26.69
CA HIS A 230 6.77 7.18 -27.37
C HIS A 230 6.21 6.18 -26.35
N ARG A 231 4.96 5.76 -26.55
CA ARG A 231 4.32 4.73 -25.74
C ARG A 231 4.65 3.34 -26.28
N LEU A 232 5.35 2.53 -25.49
CA LEU A 232 5.78 1.18 -25.82
C LEU A 232 4.70 0.14 -25.48
N TRP A 233 3.98 0.35 -24.38
CA TRP A 233 2.88 -0.50 -23.96
C TRP A 233 1.82 0.32 -23.20
N SER A 234 0.58 -0.17 -23.24
CA SER A 234 -0.54 0.41 -22.50
C SER A 234 -1.49 -0.67 -22.00
N SER A 235 -2.04 -0.44 -20.81
CA SER A 235 -3.21 -1.17 -20.29
C SER A 235 -4.47 -0.99 -21.14
N ASN A 236 -4.51 0.04 -22.01
CA ASN A 236 -5.64 0.44 -22.86
C ASN A 236 -6.95 0.63 -22.06
N LYS A 237 -6.83 1.04 -20.80
CA LYS A 237 -7.97 1.36 -19.93
C LYS A 237 -7.84 2.81 -19.48
N ARG A 238 -8.68 3.67 -20.05
CA ARG A 238 -8.79 5.09 -19.72
C ARG A 238 -10.14 5.40 -19.06
N THR A 239 -10.15 6.44 -18.25
CA THR A 239 -11.31 6.91 -17.50
C THR A 239 -11.31 8.43 -17.43
N ASP A 240 -12.30 8.97 -16.73
CA ASP A 240 -12.30 10.38 -16.31
C ASP A 240 -10.98 10.71 -15.62
N SER A 241 -10.46 11.91 -15.90
CA SER A 241 -9.21 12.38 -15.31
C SER A 241 -9.37 12.51 -13.79
N GLY A 242 -8.35 12.12 -13.05
CA GLY A 242 -8.28 12.28 -11.61
C GLY A 242 -7.11 11.51 -11.02
N ARG A 243 -7.06 11.45 -9.69
CA ARG A 243 -6.01 10.67 -9.01
C ARG A 243 -6.34 9.20 -9.07
N HIS A 244 -5.38 8.42 -9.54
CA HIS A 244 -5.45 6.98 -9.61
C HIS A 244 -4.33 6.36 -8.80
N ILE A 245 -4.49 5.09 -8.46
CA ILE A 245 -3.42 4.28 -7.89
C ILE A 245 -3.29 2.96 -8.66
N ALA A 246 -2.09 2.42 -8.74
CA ALA A 246 -1.84 1.04 -9.13
C ALA A 246 -1.27 0.30 -7.92
N VAL A 247 -1.92 -0.78 -7.48
CA VAL A 247 -1.55 -1.51 -6.27
C VAL A 247 -1.09 -2.91 -6.64
N LEU A 248 0.11 -3.30 -6.20
CA LEU A 248 0.58 -4.69 -6.25
C LEU A 248 -0.06 -5.45 -5.08
N ARG A 249 -0.90 -6.43 -5.42
CA ARG A 249 -1.83 -7.07 -4.47
C ARG A 249 -1.27 -8.39 -3.94
N PHE A 250 -1.89 -8.87 -2.87
CA PHE A 250 -1.63 -10.19 -2.25
C PHE A 250 -1.81 -11.40 -3.18
N ASP A 251 -2.44 -11.23 -4.35
CA ASP A 251 -2.64 -12.29 -5.34
C ASP A 251 -1.60 -12.24 -6.49
N GLY A 252 -0.54 -11.46 -6.32
CA GLY A 252 0.52 -11.29 -7.32
C GLY A 252 0.06 -10.57 -8.58
N ARG A 253 -1.01 -9.76 -8.49
CA ARG A 253 -1.49 -8.93 -9.59
C ARG A 253 -1.30 -7.46 -9.29
N LEU A 254 -0.99 -6.70 -10.33
CA LEU A 254 -1.08 -5.24 -10.29
C LEU A 254 -2.51 -4.85 -10.69
N ALA A 255 -3.14 -3.95 -9.94
CA ALA A 255 -4.48 -3.48 -10.24
C ALA A 255 -4.59 -1.96 -10.10
N VAL A 256 -5.27 -1.33 -11.06
CA VAL A 256 -5.49 0.12 -11.07
C VAL A 256 -6.86 0.46 -10.50
N TYR A 257 -6.91 1.38 -9.55
CA TYR A 257 -8.12 1.91 -8.91
C TYR A 257 -8.21 3.42 -9.12
N GLY A 258 -9.43 3.94 -9.23
CA GLY A 258 -9.67 5.38 -9.36
C GLY A 258 -10.90 5.73 -10.22
N PRO A 259 -11.18 7.03 -10.35
CA PRO A 259 -10.47 8.13 -9.71
C PRO A 259 -10.74 8.22 -8.19
N LEU A 260 -10.02 9.07 -7.46
CA LEU A 260 -10.26 9.39 -6.06
C LEU A 260 -11.75 9.70 -5.79
N VAL A 261 -12.30 9.07 -4.75
CA VAL A 261 -13.70 9.25 -4.29
C VAL A 261 -13.76 10.12 -3.05
N TRP A 262 -12.84 9.91 -2.11
CA TRP A 262 -12.80 10.60 -0.83
C TRP A 262 -11.40 10.61 -0.25
N ALA A 263 -11.05 11.64 0.52
CA ALA A 263 -9.86 11.67 1.35
C ALA A 263 -10.16 12.42 2.67
N ASN A 264 -9.39 12.13 3.71
CA ASN A 264 -9.49 12.86 4.99
C ASN A 264 -9.00 14.31 4.90
N VAL A 265 -8.18 14.62 3.91
CA VAL A 265 -7.66 15.96 3.61
C VAL A 265 -7.87 16.30 2.14
N ARG A 266 -7.79 17.59 1.80
CA ARG A 266 -7.68 17.98 0.39
C ARG A 266 -6.34 17.50 -0.13
N LEU A 267 -6.43 16.74 -1.21
CA LEU A 267 -5.29 16.30 -1.98
C LEU A 267 -5.22 17.31 -3.12
N ASP A 268 -4.32 18.30 -3.04
CA ASP A 268 -4.11 19.33 -4.08
C ASP A 268 -3.19 18.79 -5.19
N ASP A 269 -3.34 19.26 -6.43
CA ASP A 269 -2.69 18.72 -7.65
C ASP A 269 -1.19 19.06 -7.77
N SER A 270 -0.59 19.72 -6.77
CA SER A 270 0.79 20.20 -6.79
C SER A 270 1.67 19.49 -5.77
N THR A 271 2.09 18.27 -6.07
CA THR A 271 3.35 17.73 -5.56
C THR A 271 4.39 17.80 -6.67
N ALA A 272 4.79 19.02 -7.01
CA ALA A 272 6.13 19.28 -7.50
C ALA A 272 7.00 19.56 -6.26
N PRO A 273 8.23 19.02 -6.16
CA PRO A 273 9.10 19.28 -5.02
C PRO A 273 9.37 20.79 -4.87
N ASP A 274 9.40 21.23 -3.61
CA ASP A 274 9.37 22.62 -3.16
C ASP A 274 10.23 23.61 -3.97
N ALA A 275 9.61 24.74 -4.31
CA ALA A 275 10.31 26.00 -4.48
C ALA A 275 9.47 27.16 -3.93
N VAL A 276 9.99 27.76 -2.85
CA VAL A 276 9.75 29.12 -2.34
C VAL A 276 8.52 29.34 -1.45
N ARG A 277 8.81 29.42 -0.15
CA ARG A 277 8.06 30.13 0.89
C ARG A 277 8.07 31.65 0.64
N GLU A 278 7.07 32.31 1.25
CA GLU A 278 6.80 33.76 1.41
C GLU A 278 5.92 34.36 0.31
N ALA A 279 4.84 35.10 0.56
CA ALA A 279 4.23 35.66 1.77
C ALA A 279 2.71 35.80 1.48
N GLY A 280 1.81 35.65 2.45
CA GLY A 280 1.33 36.83 3.17
C GLY A 280 -0.03 36.56 3.83
N ALA A 281 -0.15 37.02 5.07
CA ALA A 281 -1.35 37.13 5.89
C ALA A 281 -2.51 37.84 5.13
N ALA A 282 -3.78 37.72 5.49
CA ALA A 282 -4.33 37.73 6.83
C ALA A 282 -5.77 37.19 6.89
N PHE A 283 -6.08 36.71 8.10
CA PHE A 283 -7.41 36.40 8.62
C PHE A 283 -8.19 37.71 8.85
N VAL A 284 -9.45 37.79 8.38
CA VAL A 284 -10.39 38.85 8.78
C VAL A 284 -11.59 38.19 9.46
N PRO A 285 -11.86 38.46 10.75
CA PRO A 285 -13.02 37.91 11.43
C PRO A 285 -14.31 38.67 11.06
N ALA A 286 -15.40 37.94 11.01
CA ALA A 286 -16.76 38.46 10.87
C ALA A 286 -17.19 39.22 12.13
N ASN A 287 -17.66 40.47 11.97
CA ASN A 287 -18.89 41.02 12.56
C ASN A 287 -18.91 42.56 12.45
N ALA A 288 -19.95 43.11 11.82
CA ALA A 288 -20.72 44.24 12.38
C ALA A 288 -21.99 44.47 11.53
N ARG A 289 -23.12 44.52 12.24
CA ARG A 289 -24.44 44.95 11.79
C ARG A 289 -24.40 46.38 11.25
N TRP A 290 -25.26 46.69 10.27
CA TRP A 290 -26.41 47.60 10.39
C TRP A 290 -27.50 47.10 9.45
#